data_AF-A0A238Y952-F1
#
_entry.id   AF-A0A238Y952-F1
#
_cell.length_a   1.000
_cell.length_b   1.000
_cell.length_c   1.000
_cell.angle_alpha   90.00
_cell.angle_beta   90.00
_cell.angle_gamma   90.00
#
_symmetry.space_group_name_H-M   'P 1'
#
loop_
_entity.id
_entity.type
_entity.pdbx_description
1 polymer ?
#
loop_
_entity_poly.entity_id
_entity_poly.type
_entity_poly.pdbx_seq_one_letter_code
_entity_poly.pdbx_strand_id
1 'polypeptide(L)'
;MKRPVALRWTAGGATLVASAAIMLALPSPQALAADNLSLNAGADGSSKASGTSYGNVKDGDTSTYWSPTSSTGYVSVKWSSATTVSSAVIRQASGGGSISSWRVLNADNGAVLTSGSGSPSTISFTSTALKKLTFEILSASAAPRIAEFETYNGGGSTPTTSPTTSPTASPSPTGGTGTPTGAWPTSAGSVSISGTINVSGTFDGGMKTYCCIGDGSQSESQDPMFSIANGGTLQNVIIGSPAGDGVHCEGTCTIRNVWWNDIGEDAATFKGTGGGTSYVIGGGARSGSDKTFQHNGNGTVSISGFYLSGSGKLYRACGNCSSSYQRNVKVDNVLLNDIDMVAGINTNWGDTATITRVTLTNSSSAVVCGQYKGVPKGSEPTYLGEGWNNSNCKVTQSDITRK
;
A
#
# COMPACT_ATOMS: atom_id res chain seq x y z
N MET A 1 -6.22 59.78 65.28
CA MET A 1 -6.55 58.77 66.31
C MET A 1 -5.62 57.58 66.15
N LYS A 2 -4.96 57.18 67.26
CA LYS A 2 -4.43 55.85 67.66
C LYS A 2 -3.98 54.87 66.56
N ARG A 3 -2.81 54.23 66.56
CA ARG A 3 -1.55 54.19 67.33
C ARG A 3 -0.61 53.26 66.49
N PRO A 4 0.72 53.46 66.47
CA PRO A 4 1.67 52.60 65.75
C PRO A 4 2.11 51.40 66.62
N VAL A 5 2.89 50.44 66.07
CA VAL A 5 4.13 49.90 66.66
C VAL A 5 4.71 48.72 65.83
N ALA A 6 5.99 48.91 65.49
CA ALA A 6 7.12 47.98 65.32
C ALA A 6 7.03 46.77 64.38
N LEU A 7 7.91 46.77 63.37
CA LEU A 7 8.55 45.56 62.87
C LEU A 7 10.07 45.66 63.07
N ARG A 8 10.61 44.70 63.82
CA ARG A 8 12.03 44.52 64.14
C ARG A 8 12.78 43.94 62.94
N TRP A 9 14.04 44.36 62.81
CA TRP A 9 15.08 43.74 61.99
C TRP A 9 15.59 42.43 62.59
N THR A 10 15.85 41.44 61.73
CA THR A 10 16.98 40.46 61.78
C THR A 10 16.86 39.62 60.49
N ALA A 11 17.74 39.77 59.49
CA ALA A 11 19.10 39.23 59.38
C ALA A 11 19.17 37.70 59.20
N GLY A 12 19.76 37.30 58.06
CA GLY A 12 20.65 36.14 57.96
C GLY A 12 20.01 34.77 57.76
N GLY A 13 20.14 34.24 56.54
CA GLY A 13 19.83 32.84 56.25
C GLY A 13 20.09 32.51 54.79
N ALA A 14 21.36 32.41 54.41
CA ALA A 14 21.77 31.88 53.12
C ALA A 14 21.46 30.38 53.07
N THR A 15 20.43 30.00 52.32
CA THR A 15 20.15 28.60 52.03
C THR A 15 20.81 28.24 50.70
N LEU A 16 21.91 27.50 50.77
CA LEU A 16 22.51 26.80 49.65
C LEU A 16 21.49 25.83 49.06
N VAL A 17 20.94 26.15 47.89
CA VAL A 17 20.16 25.21 47.09
C VAL A 17 21.17 24.33 46.37
N ALA A 18 21.37 23.11 46.86
CA ALA A 18 22.02 22.06 46.10
C ALA A 18 21.13 21.70 44.91
N SER A 19 21.45 22.24 43.73
CA SER A 19 20.85 21.82 42.46
C SER A 19 21.31 20.39 42.16
N ALA A 20 20.53 19.41 42.60
CA ALA A 20 20.59 18.06 42.03
C ALA A 20 20.08 18.16 40.59
N ALA A 21 21.00 18.29 39.64
CA ALA A 21 20.70 18.07 38.23
C ALA A 21 20.37 16.57 38.08
N ILE A 22 19.08 16.25 38.19
CA ILE A 22 18.55 15.00 37.64
C ILE A 22 18.71 15.15 36.13
N MET A 23 19.77 14.56 35.58
CA MET A 23 19.79 14.22 34.16
C MET A 23 18.64 13.23 33.97
N LEU A 24 17.48 13.74 33.55
CA LEU A 24 16.52 12.93 32.82
C LEU A 24 17.25 12.49 31.55
N ALA A 25 17.81 11.28 31.59
CA ALA A 25 18.13 10.55 30.39
C ALA A 25 16.79 10.32 29.67
N LEU A 26 16.44 11.25 28.79
CA LEU A 26 15.37 11.06 27.84
C LEU A 26 15.70 9.76 27.08
N PRO A 27 14.84 8.73 27.09
CA PRO A 27 15.00 7.66 26.15
C PRO A 27 14.90 8.29 24.76
N SER A 28 16.03 8.25 24.04
CA SER A 28 16.06 8.55 22.61
C SER A 28 14.92 7.76 21.95
N PRO A 29 14.02 8.39 21.17
CA PRO A 29 13.07 7.64 20.38
C PRO A 29 13.80 7.06 19.16
N GLN A 30 14.64 6.04 19.37
CA GLN A 30 15.06 5.15 18.30
C GLN A 30 14.07 3.99 18.22
N ALA A 31 12.89 4.29 17.71
CA ALA A 31 12.13 3.31 16.93
C ALA A 31 12.53 3.57 15.48
N LEU A 32 13.64 2.96 15.05
CA LEU A 32 14.14 3.09 13.68
C LEU A 32 13.07 2.51 12.73
N ALA A 33 12.59 3.33 11.80
CA ALA A 33 12.21 2.85 10.48
C ALA A 33 13.29 1.86 10.05
N ALA A 34 12.95 0.62 9.68
CA ALA A 34 13.94 -0.43 9.40
C ALA A 34 15.15 0.15 8.67
N ASP A 35 16.34 0.08 9.27
CA ASP A 35 17.51 0.77 8.75
C ASP A 35 17.77 0.34 7.31
N ASN A 36 17.86 1.31 6.39
CA ASN A 36 18.30 1.04 5.03
C ASN A 36 19.75 0.55 5.08
N LEU A 37 19.94 -0.76 4.94
CA LEU A 37 21.21 -1.45 5.08
C LEU A 37 22.19 -1.11 3.95
N SER A 38 21.70 -0.51 2.86
CA SER A 38 22.52 -0.09 1.73
C SER A 38 23.37 1.14 2.01
N LEU A 39 22.94 2.05 2.91
CA LEU A 39 23.66 3.31 3.17
C LEU A 39 25.10 3.08 3.64
N ASN A 40 25.30 2.01 4.41
CA ASN A 40 26.61 1.60 4.93
C ASN A 40 27.31 0.53 4.07
N ALA A 41 26.73 0.16 2.92
CA ALA A 41 27.31 -0.82 2.00
C ALA A 41 28.33 -0.18 1.04
N GLY A 42 29.09 -1.02 0.35
CA GLY A 42 29.74 -0.66 -0.92
C GLY A 42 28.79 -0.87 -2.10
N ALA A 43 29.15 -0.33 -3.27
CA ALA A 43 28.40 -0.56 -4.50
C ALA A 43 29.33 -0.86 -5.69
N ASP A 44 28.86 -1.67 -6.63
CA ASP A 44 29.47 -1.88 -7.95
C ASP A 44 28.38 -2.23 -8.98
N GLY A 45 28.74 -2.48 -10.23
CA GLY A 45 27.79 -2.76 -11.29
C GLY A 45 28.46 -3.16 -12.60
N SER A 46 27.66 -3.28 -13.65
CA SER A 46 28.13 -3.62 -15.00
C SER A 46 28.89 -2.47 -15.66
N SER A 47 28.19 -1.68 -16.47
CA SER A 47 28.68 -0.49 -17.16
C SER A 47 28.15 0.77 -16.48
N LYS A 48 28.75 1.90 -16.83
CA LYS A 48 28.44 3.17 -16.20
C LYS A 48 28.50 4.28 -17.23
N ALA A 49 27.37 4.97 -17.45
CA ALA A 49 27.31 6.16 -18.28
C ALA A 49 28.19 7.30 -17.69
N SER A 50 28.55 8.25 -18.54
CA SER A 50 29.30 9.44 -18.10
C SER A 50 28.46 10.26 -17.10
N GLY A 51 29.11 10.84 -16.09
CA GLY A 51 28.45 11.66 -15.07
C GLY A 51 27.67 10.89 -14.00
N THR A 52 27.79 9.56 -13.93
CA THR A 52 27.13 8.73 -12.90
C THR A 52 28.15 7.93 -12.07
N SER A 53 27.74 7.46 -10.88
CA SER A 53 28.55 6.61 -10.01
C SER A 53 27.77 5.40 -9.53
N TYR A 54 28.44 4.26 -9.30
CA TYR A 54 27.82 3.14 -8.59
C TYR A 54 27.44 3.52 -7.16
N GLY A 55 28.22 4.40 -6.53
CA GLY A 55 27.96 4.85 -5.16
C GLY A 55 26.66 5.65 -5.00
N ASN A 56 26.11 6.16 -6.10
CA ASN A 56 24.89 6.97 -6.08
C ASN A 56 23.67 6.15 -5.66
N VAL A 57 23.65 4.83 -5.89
CA VAL A 57 22.47 4.00 -5.50
C VAL A 57 22.33 3.77 -4.00
N LYS A 58 23.17 4.39 -3.18
CA LYS A 58 23.28 4.11 -1.75
C LYS A 58 23.74 5.32 -0.93
N ASP A 59 23.61 6.51 -1.49
CA ASP A 59 24.02 7.74 -0.81
C ASP A 59 22.83 8.43 -0.10
N GLY A 60 21.61 7.93 -0.33
CA GLY A 60 20.39 8.48 0.24
C GLY A 60 19.91 9.75 -0.48
N ASP A 61 20.53 10.11 -1.60
CA ASP A 61 20.21 11.29 -2.40
C ASP A 61 19.53 10.87 -3.70
N THR A 62 18.20 10.96 -3.71
CA THR A 62 17.37 10.65 -4.89
C THR A 62 17.61 11.55 -6.12
N SER A 63 18.42 12.62 -5.98
CA SER A 63 18.80 13.50 -7.09
C SER A 63 20.02 13.00 -7.87
N THR A 64 20.84 12.14 -7.27
CA THR A 64 21.93 11.44 -7.96
C THR A 64 21.43 10.09 -8.47
N TYR A 65 22.17 9.47 -9.39
CA TYR A 65 21.80 8.16 -9.91
C TYR A 65 22.99 7.39 -10.49
N TRP A 66 22.87 6.08 -10.57
CA TRP A 66 23.62 5.24 -11.51
C TRP A 66 22.81 5.03 -12.79
N SER A 67 23.48 4.98 -13.94
CA SER A 67 22.89 4.54 -15.21
C SER A 67 23.86 3.62 -15.94
N PRO A 68 23.41 2.48 -16.49
CA PRO A 68 24.20 1.70 -17.43
C PRO A 68 24.35 2.45 -18.75
N THR A 69 25.25 1.96 -19.62
CA THR A 69 25.49 2.53 -20.97
C THR A 69 24.50 2.04 -22.03
N SER A 70 23.60 1.11 -21.70
CA SER A 70 22.59 0.54 -22.59
C SER A 70 21.25 0.37 -21.85
N SER A 71 20.23 -0.17 -22.51
CA SER A 71 18.92 -0.47 -21.91
C SER A 71 18.93 -1.67 -20.94
N THR A 72 20.09 -2.27 -20.70
CA THR A 72 20.30 -3.39 -19.79
C THR A 72 21.56 -3.17 -18.96
N GLY A 73 21.67 -3.87 -17.84
CA GLY A 73 22.82 -3.74 -16.94
C GLY A 73 22.46 -4.18 -15.53
N TYR A 74 23.44 -4.13 -14.62
CA TYR A 74 23.18 -4.45 -13.22
C TYR A 74 23.92 -3.50 -12.29
N VAL A 75 23.36 -3.32 -11.11
CA VAL A 75 23.99 -2.63 -9.99
C VAL A 75 23.81 -3.46 -8.73
N SER A 76 24.80 -3.41 -7.85
CA SER A 76 24.84 -4.22 -6.64
C SER A 76 25.16 -3.38 -5.43
N VAL A 77 24.60 -3.77 -4.29
CA VAL A 77 25.08 -3.37 -2.96
C VAL A 77 25.85 -4.54 -2.34
N LYS A 78 26.93 -4.24 -1.63
CA LYS A 78 27.84 -5.25 -1.06
C LYS A 78 28.35 -4.89 0.32
N TRP A 79 28.45 -5.89 1.18
CA TRP A 79 28.91 -5.77 2.56
C TRP A 79 30.20 -6.56 2.77
N SER A 80 31.00 -6.16 3.77
CA SER A 80 32.24 -6.85 4.14
C SER A 80 31.99 -8.23 4.76
N SER A 81 30.82 -8.42 5.38
CA SER A 81 30.32 -9.68 5.94
C SER A 81 28.92 -10.00 5.44
N ALA A 82 28.51 -11.26 5.56
CA ALA A 82 27.16 -11.67 5.17
C ALA A 82 26.13 -10.86 5.97
N THR A 83 25.22 -10.21 5.26
CA THR A 83 24.14 -9.38 5.79
C THR A 83 22.82 -10.03 5.42
N THR A 84 21.93 -10.18 6.40
CA THR A 84 20.60 -10.75 6.17
C THR A 84 19.68 -9.68 5.60
N VAL A 85 19.15 -9.94 4.40
CA VAL A 85 18.19 -9.08 3.71
C VAL A 85 16.99 -9.90 3.27
N SER A 86 15.80 -9.30 3.30
CA SER A 86 14.55 -9.92 2.84
C SER A 86 13.77 -9.05 1.85
N SER A 87 14.21 -7.81 1.66
CA SER A 87 13.63 -6.93 0.65
C SER A 87 14.62 -5.89 0.14
N ALA A 88 14.30 -5.36 -1.02
CA ALA A 88 14.98 -4.25 -1.67
C ALA A 88 13.96 -3.21 -2.16
N VAL A 89 14.34 -1.94 -2.23
CA VAL A 89 13.55 -0.89 -2.89
C VAL A 89 14.40 -0.25 -3.97
N ILE A 90 13.90 -0.24 -5.20
CA ILE A 90 14.55 0.39 -6.35
C ILE A 90 13.86 1.72 -6.64
N ARG A 91 14.56 2.83 -6.43
CA ARG A 91 14.09 4.16 -6.83
C ARG A 91 14.69 4.53 -8.17
N GLN A 92 13.85 4.92 -9.11
CA GLN A 92 14.30 5.41 -10.42
C GLN A 92 14.33 6.93 -10.44
N ALA A 93 15.40 7.50 -10.99
CA ALA A 93 15.47 8.93 -11.28
C ALA A 93 14.75 9.25 -12.58
N SER A 94 14.21 10.47 -12.67
CA SER A 94 13.60 10.98 -13.90
C SER A 94 14.59 11.07 -15.08
N GLY A 95 14.05 10.99 -16.31
CA GLY A 95 14.84 11.13 -17.54
C GLY A 95 15.64 9.89 -17.96
N GLY A 96 15.44 8.74 -17.31
CA GLY A 96 15.93 7.42 -17.75
C GLY A 96 14.88 6.64 -18.56
N GLY A 97 15.32 5.53 -19.17
CA GLY A 97 14.41 4.56 -19.79
C GLY A 97 13.58 3.78 -18.78
N SER A 98 12.35 3.41 -19.16
CA SER A 98 11.42 2.66 -18.33
C SER A 98 11.81 1.18 -18.31
N ILE A 99 12.11 0.65 -17.12
CA ILE A 99 12.40 -0.78 -16.94
C ILE A 99 11.11 -1.59 -17.16
N SER A 100 11.22 -2.67 -17.93
CA SER A 100 10.12 -3.58 -18.23
C SER A 100 10.38 -5.04 -17.82
N SER A 101 11.63 -5.41 -17.53
CA SER A 101 11.99 -6.73 -16.99
C SER A 101 13.27 -6.66 -16.16
N TRP A 102 13.30 -7.37 -15.03
CA TRP A 102 14.40 -7.34 -14.08
C TRP A 102 14.49 -8.62 -13.23
N ARG A 103 15.63 -8.83 -12.58
CA ARG A 103 15.82 -9.86 -11.55
C ARG A 103 16.72 -9.40 -10.41
N VAL A 104 16.57 -10.01 -9.24
CA VAL A 104 17.45 -9.85 -8.09
C VAL A 104 18.20 -11.15 -7.86
N LEU A 105 19.52 -11.04 -7.69
CA LEU A 105 20.43 -12.17 -7.53
C LEU A 105 21.17 -12.10 -6.20
N ASN A 106 21.39 -13.25 -5.58
CA ASN A 106 22.48 -13.44 -4.66
C ASN A 106 23.77 -13.59 -5.49
N ALA A 107 24.62 -12.57 -5.48
CA ALA A 107 25.83 -12.57 -6.31
C ALA A 107 26.97 -13.43 -5.73
N ASP A 108 26.83 -13.93 -4.50
CA ASP A 108 27.81 -14.83 -3.90
C ASP A 108 27.77 -16.21 -4.57
N ASN A 109 26.60 -16.64 -5.04
CA ASN A 109 26.38 -17.98 -5.61
C ASN A 109 25.61 -17.98 -6.95
N GLY A 110 25.19 -16.82 -7.45
CA GLY A 110 24.45 -16.68 -8.71
C GLY A 110 22.97 -17.05 -8.64
N ALA A 111 22.42 -17.34 -7.46
CA ALA A 111 21.02 -17.71 -7.34
C ALA A 111 20.10 -16.50 -7.61
N VAL A 112 19.07 -16.70 -8.45
CA VAL A 112 17.98 -15.74 -8.62
C VAL A 112 17.09 -15.80 -7.39
N LEU A 113 17.06 -14.71 -6.61
CA LEU A 113 16.20 -14.61 -5.44
C LEU A 113 14.76 -14.27 -5.82
N THR A 114 14.59 -13.42 -6.84
CA THR A 114 13.30 -13.08 -7.41
C THR A 114 13.47 -12.39 -8.78
N SER A 115 12.40 -12.31 -9.55
CA SER A 115 12.36 -11.62 -10.85
C SER A 115 11.01 -10.97 -11.06
N GLY A 116 10.96 -9.92 -11.89
CA GLY A 116 9.71 -9.22 -12.16
C GLY A 116 9.69 -8.56 -13.53
N SER A 117 8.49 -8.13 -13.90
CA SER A 117 8.22 -7.33 -15.09
C SER A 117 7.61 -5.98 -14.71
N GLY A 118 7.73 -5.01 -15.60
CA GLY A 118 7.35 -3.62 -15.34
C GLY A 118 8.36 -2.86 -14.46
N SER A 119 7.97 -1.66 -14.06
CA SER A 119 8.82 -0.74 -13.30
C SER A 119 9.04 -1.26 -11.87
N PRO A 120 10.29 -1.52 -11.44
CA PRO A 120 10.58 -1.98 -10.09
C PRO A 120 10.25 -0.91 -9.04
N SER A 121 9.76 -1.34 -7.88
CA SER A 121 9.59 -0.51 -6.67
C SER A 121 10.11 -1.30 -5.47
N THR A 122 9.24 -1.74 -4.55
CA THR A 122 9.62 -2.71 -3.51
C THR A 122 9.68 -4.12 -4.08
N ILE A 123 10.75 -4.83 -3.77
CA ILE A 123 11.06 -6.18 -4.21
C ILE A 123 11.29 -7.03 -2.95
N SER A 124 10.39 -7.99 -2.69
CA SER A 124 10.53 -8.94 -1.58
C SER A 124 11.11 -10.26 -2.06
N PHE A 125 11.91 -10.92 -1.23
CA PHE A 125 12.47 -12.25 -1.48
C PHE A 125 12.69 -12.99 -0.16
N THR A 126 12.88 -14.32 -0.24
CA THR A 126 13.19 -15.12 0.95
C THR A 126 14.39 -14.54 1.69
N SER A 127 14.26 -14.35 3.01
CA SER A 127 15.34 -13.84 3.86
C SER A 127 16.63 -14.59 3.61
N THR A 128 17.65 -13.89 3.10
CA THR A 128 18.90 -14.48 2.65
C THR A 128 20.07 -13.72 3.27
N ALA A 129 20.99 -14.45 3.89
CA ALA A 129 22.28 -13.92 4.31
C ALA A 129 23.26 -13.99 3.13
N LEU A 130 23.77 -12.83 2.71
CA LEU A 130 24.64 -12.69 1.53
C LEU A 130 25.58 -11.49 1.69
N LYS A 131 26.72 -11.51 1.01
CA LYS A 131 27.67 -10.39 0.96
C LYS A 131 27.37 -9.44 -0.19
N LYS A 132 26.66 -9.87 -1.23
CA LYS A 132 26.36 -9.02 -2.39
C LYS A 132 25.00 -9.32 -3.02
N LEU A 133 24.14 -8.30 -3.06
CA LEU A 133 22.82 -8.34 -3.69
C LEU A 133 22.89 -7.57 -5.01
N THR A 134 22.45 -8.19 -6.11
CA THR A 134 22.47 -7.56 -7.43
C THR A 134 21.05 -7.34 -7.94
N PHE A 135 20.76 -6.12 -8.38
CA PHE A 135 19.59 -5.80 -9.20
C PHE A 135 20.02 -5.75 -10.66
N GLU A 136 19.46 -6.63 -11.48
CA GLU A 136 19.76 -6.75 -12.91
C GLU A 136 18.56 -6.39 -13.77
N ILE A 137 18.78 -5.46 -14.70
CA ILE A 137 17.83 -4.99 -15.68
C ILE A 137 17.97 -5.86 -16.94
N LEU A 138 16.91 -6.60 -17.25
CA LEU A 138 16.84 -7.49 -18.40
C LEU A 138 16.25 -6.80 -19.64
N SER A 139 15.37 -5.82 -19.44
CA SER A 139 14.89 -4.96 -20.52
C SER A 139 14.39 -3.60 -20.02
N ALA A 140 14.67 -2.55 -20.79
CA ALA A 140 14.14 -1.20 -20.61
C ALA A 140 13.99 -0.49 -21.97
N SER A 141 13.19 0.59 -22.03
CA SER A 141 12.98 1.35 -23.27
C SER A 141 14.20 2.18 -23.71
N ALA A 142 15.10 2.49 -22.78
CA ALA A 142 16.39 3.16 -22.97
C ALA A 142 17.25 2.89 -21.72
N ALA A 143 18.43 3.51 -21.59
CA ALA A 143 19.25 3.38 -20.39
C ALA A 143 18.50 3.90 -19.13
N PRO A 144 18.17 3.05 -18.15
CA PRO A 144 17.45 3.47 -16.94
C PRO A 144 18.37 4.20 -15.98
N ARG A 145 17.79 5.00 -15.08
CA ARG A 145 18.53 5.69 -14.02
C ARG A 145 18.05 5.20 -12.67
N ILE A 146 18.92 4.54 -11.92
CA ILE A 146 18.63 4.07 -10.57
C ILE A 146 19.18 5.10 -9.59
N ALA A 147 18.28 5.78 -8.88
CA ALA A 147 18.61 6.74 -7.85
C ALA A 147 19.03 6.02 -6.56
N GLU A 148 18.25 5.02 -6.12
CA GLU A 148 18.54 4.28 -4.89
C GLU A 148 18.28 2.78 -5.07
N PHE A 149 19.11 1.97 -4.42
CA PHE A 149 18.96 0.53 -4.22
C PHE A 149 19.02 0.27 -2.72
N GLU A 150 17.89 0.46 -2.07
CA GLU A 150 17.75 0.30 -0.61
C GLU A 150 17.53 -1.18 -0.27
N THR A 151 17.99 -1.62 0.91
CA THR A 151 17.83 -3.01 1.36
C THR A 151 17.45 -3.08 2.83
N TYR A 152 16.63 -4.06 3.19
CA TYR A 152 16.04 -4.14 4.53
C TYR A 152 15.94 -5.59 5.03
N ASN A 153 15.98 -5.73 6.36
CA ASN A 153 15.81 -6.99 7.08
C ASN A 153 14.48 -6.97 7.88
N GLY A 154 13.38 -7.33 7.22
CA GLY A 154 12.06 -7.53 7.84
C GLY A 154 11.72 -9.02 7.85
N GLY A 155 11.76 -9.65 9.03
CA GLY A 155 11.73 -11.10 9.19
C GLY A 155 10.34 -11.75 9.10
N GLY A 156 10.32 -12.91 8.44
CA GLY A 156 9.33 -13.98 8.58
C GLY A 156 9.94 -15.29 8.09
N SER A 157 10.48 -16.10 9.02
CA SER A 157 10.95 -17.49 8.77
C SER A 157 9.72 -18.41 8.61
N THR A 158 9.74 -19.56 7.90
CA THR A 158 10.57 -20.78 8.10
C THR A 158 10.31 -21.80 6.94
N PRO A 159 10.80 -23.06 6.94
CA PRO A 159 11.99 -23.63 6.27
C PRO A 159 11.75 -24.52 5.00
N THR A 160 12.85 -24.68 4.25
CA THR A 160 13.32 -25.73 3.31
C THR A 160 12.36 -26.77 2.70
N THR A 161 12.32 -26.84 1.36
CA THR A 161 12.69 -28.04 0.56
C THR A 161 13.09 -27.62 -0.86
N SER A 162 14.08 -28.30 -1.42
CA SER A 162 14.55 -28.28 -2.82
C SER A 162 14.91 -29.75 -3.16
N PRO A 163 14.86 -30.27 -4.41
CA PRO A 163 15.24 -29.57 -5.64
C PRO A 163 14.49 -29.88 -6.97
N THR A 164 14.78 -29.03 -7.98
CA THR A 164 14.71 -29.22 -9.48
C THR A 164 13.31 -29.31 -10.14
N THR A 165 12.95 -28.74 -11.32
CA THR A 165 13.61 -28.18 -12.53
C THR A 165 12.64 -27.22 -13.30
N SER A 166 13.21 -26.24 -14.03
CA SER A 166 12.74 -25.53 -15.25
C SER A 166 11.49 -24.61 -15.25
N PRO A 167 11.49 -23.55 -16.10
CA PRO A 167 10.66 -22.35 -15.95
C PRO A 167 9.31 -22.47 -16.65
N THR A 168 8.23 -22.12 -15.96
CA THR A 168 6.91 -21.94 -16.57
C THR A 168 6.32 -20.61 -16.13
N ALA A 169 5.98 -19.80 -17.15
CA ALA A 169 5.05 -18.67 -17.21
C ALA A 169 4.93 -17.71 -16.02
N SER A 170 5.09 -16.42 -16.36
CA SER A 170 4.65 -15.25 -15.60
C SER A 170 3.33 -15.49 -14.86
N PRO A 171 3.21 -15.20 -13.55
CA PRO A 171 1.94 -15.31 -12.85
C PRO A 171 1.00 -14.21 -13.38
N SER A 172 0.05 -14.63 -14.22
CA SER A 172 -1.26 -13.99 -14.25
C SER A 172 -1.81 -14.04 -12.81
N PRO A 173 -2.41 -12.97 -12.26
CA PRO A 173 -3.08 -13.05 -10.98
C PRO A 173 -4.27 -13.99 -11.16
N THR A 174 -4.09 -15.26 -10.81
CA THR A 174 -5.17 -16.20 -10.62
C THR A 174 -6.03 -15.66 -9.49
N GLY A 175 -7.07 -14.90 -9.86
CA GLY A 175 -8.20 -14.64 -8.98
C GLY A 175 -8.71 -15.97 -8.46
N GLY A 176 -9.18 -15.98 -7.21
CA GLY A 176 -9.79 -17.17 -6.61
C GLY A 176 -10.79 -17.77 -7.59
N THR A 177 -10.55 -19.01 -7.99
CA THR A 177 -11.34 -19.72 -9.00
C THR A 177 -12.73 -20.15 -8.50
N GLY A 178 -13.04 -19.88 -7.23
CA GLY A 178 -14.37 -20.03 -6.66
C GLY A 178 -15.18 -18.73 -6.74
N THR A 179 -16.46 -18.84 -7.05
CA THR A 179 -17.43 -17.77 -6.78
C THR A 179 -17.41 -17.49 -5.27
N PRO A 180 -17.35 -16.22 -4.83
CA PRO A 180 -17.43 -15.88 -3.41
C PRO A 180 -18.73 -16.43 -2.82
N THR A 181 -18.63 -17.13 -1.68
CA THR A 181 -19.78 -17.82 -1.07
C THR A 181 -20.43 -17.03 0.07
N GLY A 182 -19.79 -15.95 0.50
CA GLY A 182 -20.16 -15.22 1.72
C GLY A 182 -19.68 -15.88 3.02
N ALA A 183 -18.96 -17.00 2.94
CA ALA A 183 -18.40 -17.66 4.10
C ALA A 183 -17.29 -16.80 4.74
N TRP A 184 -17.50 -16.39 5.99
CA TRP A 184 -16.53 -15.62 6.75
C TRP A 184 -15.43 -16.53 7.32
N PRO A 185 -14.16 -16.12 7.31
CA PRO A 185 -13.09 -16.92 7.88
C PRO A 185 -13.12 -16.90 9.41
N THR A 186 -12.59 -17.97 10.00
CA THR A 186 -12.30 -18.02 11.44
C THR A 186 -10.98 -17.30 11.70
N SER A 187 -10.96 -16.47 12.75
CA SER A 187 -9.74 -15.79 13.16
C SER A 187 -8.72 -16.74 13.80
N ALA A 188 -7.45 -16.59 13.42
CA ALA A 188 -6.32 -17.34 13.99
C ALA A 188 -5.72 -16.71 15.25
N GLY A 189 -6.37 -15.70 15.83
CA GLY A 189 -5.90 -14.96 17.01
C GLY A 189 -6.16 -13.47 16.87
N SER A 190 -5.99 -12.70 17.96
CA SER A 190 -6.21 -11.25 17.96
C SER A 190 -4.90 -10.48 18.18
N VAL A 191 -4.77 -9.33 17.53
CA VAL A 191 -3.64 -8.41 17.65
C VAL A 191 -4.20 -7.02 17.94
N SER A 192 -3.81 -6.47 19.09
CA SER A 192 -4.11 -5.07 19.42
C SER A 192 -3.05 -4.16 18.80
N ILE A 193 -3.47 -3.12 18.09
CA ILE A 193 -2.61 -2.11 17.47
C ILE A 193 -2.89 -0.75 18.12
N SER A 194 -1.84 0.02 18.37
CA SER A 194 -1.92 1.35 19.00
C SER A 194 -1.79 2.50 18.00
N GLY A 195 -1.76 2.20 16.71
CA GLY A 195 -1.55 3.16 15.63
C GLY A 195 -1.42 2.45 14.27
N THR A 196 -1.38 3.23 13.20
CA THR A 196 -1.31 2.73 11.82
C THR A 196 -0.11 1.82 11.60
N ILE A 197 -0.34 0.64 11.03
CA ILE A 197 0.72 -0.27 10.58
C ILE A 197 1.14 0.12 9.16
N ASN A 198 2.40 0.51 9.00
CA ASN A 198 2.98 0.80 7.69
C ASN A 198 3.44 -0.49 6.99
N VAL A 199 3.05 -0.66 5.72
CA VAL A 199 3.32 -1.85 4.90
C VAL A 199 4.04 -1.43 3.62
N SER A 200 5.34 -1.67 3.52
CA SER A 200 6.13 -1.34 2.31
C SER A 200 6.38 -2.53 1.37
N GLY A 201 6.34 -3.76 1.91
CA GLY A 201 6.44 -5.04 1.19
C GLY A 201 5.17 -5.87 1.38
N THR A 202 5.30 -7.16 1.68
CA THR A 202 4.14 -8.00 2.01
C THR A 202 3.97 -8.11 3.52
N PHE A 203 2.82 -7.69 4.02
CA PHE A 203 2.35 -8.00 5.35
C PHE A 203 1.35 -9.15 5.29
N ASP A 204 1.70 -10.30 5.86
CA ASP A 204 0.80 -11.42 6.06
C ASP A 204 0.32 -11.47 7.51
N GLY A 205 -0.97 -11.23 7.74
CA GLY A 205 -1.56 -11.24 9.07
C GLY A 205 -1.86 -12.63 9.63
N GLY A 206 -1.64 -13.69 8.85
CA GLY A 206 -1.89 -15.07 9.28
C GLY A 206 -3.36 -15.35 9.64
N MET A 207 -4.31 -14.63 9.04
CA MET A 207 -5.74 -14.63 9.38
C MET A 207 -6.06 -14.22 10.82
N LYS A 208 -5.18 -13.44 11.46
CA LYS A 208 -5.47 -12.82 12.76
C LYS A 208 -6.40 -11.62 12.60
N THR A 209 -7.15 -11.34 13.66
CA THR A 209 -7.95 -10.12 13.80
C THR A 209 -7.09 -9.00 14.35
N TYR A 210 -6.93 -7.93 13.59
CA TYR A 210 -6.26 -6.70 14.00
C TYR A 210 -7.31 -5.68 14.42
N CYS A 211 -7.10 -5.01 15.54
CA CYS A 211 -7.96 -3.96 16.09
C CYS A 211 -7.11 -3.16 17.10
N CYS A 212 -7.43 -1.97 17.56
CA CYS A 212 -8.57 -1.13 17.25
C CYS A 212 -8.03 0.30 17.13
N ILE A 213 -8.42 1.03 16.08
CA ILE A 213 -8.09 2.45 15.87
C ILE A 213 -9.39 3.22 15.63
N GLY A 214 -9.43 4.45 16.12
CA GLY A 214 -10.59 5.33 15.98
C GLY A 214 -11.67 5.06 17.04
N ASP A 215 -12.80 5.77 16.89
CA ASP A 215 -13.94 5.73 17.82
C ASP A 215 -15.16 5.01 17.22
N GLY A 216 -15.05 4.48 16.01
CA GLY A 216 -16.14 3.81 15.28
C GLY A 216 -17.11 4.78 14.59
N SER A 217 -16.82 6.09 14.57
CA SER A 217 -17.60 7.08 13.83
C SER A 217 -17.25 7.14 12.33
N GLN A 218 -18.05 7.85 11.55
CA GLN A 218 -17.85 8.13 10.11
C GLN A 218 -16.99 9.40 9.87
N SER A 219 -16.08 9.74 10.77
CA SER A 219 -15.26 10.95 10.63
C SER A 219 -14.18 10.78 9.56
N GLU A 220 -14.09 11.69 8.59
CA GLU A 220 -13.08 11.68 7.50
C GLU A 220 -11.62 11.93 7.97
N SER A 221 -11.40 12.13 9.28
CA SER A 221 -10.07 12.43 9.84
C SER A 221 -9.48 11.30 10.68
N GLN A 222 -10.04 10.09 10.60
CA GLN A 222 -9.52 8.94 11.35
C GLN A 222 -8.24 8.40 10.72
N ASP A 223 -7.35 7.88 11.55
CA ASP A 223 -6.15 7.20 11.07
C ASP A 223 -6.54 5.82 10.47
N PRO A 224 -5.91 5.40 9.36
CA PRO A 224 -6.12 4.05 8.84
C PRO A 224 -5.45 3.01 9.74
N MET A 225 -5.98 1.79 9.74
CA MET A 225 -5.34 0.65 10.39
C MET A 225 -4.04 0.23 9.73
N PHE A 226 -4.03 0.26 8.39
CA PHE A 226 -2.86 -0.07 7.59
C PHE A 226 -2.62 1.01 6.55
N SER A 227 -1.37 1.47 6.42
CA SER A 227 -0.93 2.31 5.31
C SER A 227 0.04 1.52 4.45
N ILE A 228 -0.40 1.16 3.24
CA ILE A 228 0.34 0.36 2.28
C ILE A 228 1.05 1.30 1.33
N ALA A 229 2.39 1.27 1.35
CA ALA A 229 3.21 2.00 0.41
C ALA A 229 3.03 1.45 -1.02
N ASN A 230 3.45 2.23 -2.01
CA ASN A 230 3.45 1.81 -3.40
C ASN A 230 4.15 0.45 -3.61
N GLY A 231 3.48 -0.49 -4.27
CA GLY A 231 3.91 -1.87 -4.49
C GLY A 231 3.64 -2.83 -3.32
N GLY A 232 3.19 -2.34 -2.17
CA GLY A 232 2.96 -3.16 -0.98
C GLY A 232 1.77 -4.11 -1.10
N THR A 233 1.78 -5.19 -0.30
CA THR A 233 0.71 -6.18 -0.21
C THR A 233 0.27 -6.37 1.24
N LEU A 234 -1.02 -6.20 1.51
CA LEU A 234 -1.66 -6.63 2.74
C LEU A 234 -2.42 -7.93 2.46
N GLN A 235 -2.14 -9.00 3.21
CA GLN A 235 -2.81 -10.26 3.00
C GLN A 235 -3.16 -11.03 4.26
N ASN A 236 -4.22 -11.83 4.17
CA ASN A 236 -4.67 -12.72 5.24
C ASN A 236 -4.88 -11.96 6.55
N VAL A 237 -5.67 -10.90 6.52
CA VAL A 237 -5.95 -10.04 7.67
C VAL A 237 -7.46 -10.02 7.91
N ILE A 238 -7.87 -10.16 9.16
CA ILE A 238 -9.22 -9.77 9.58
C ILE A 238 -9.09 -8.41 10.26
N ILE A 239 -9.85 -7.42 9.83
CA ILE A 239 -9.95 -6.09 10.42
C ILE A 239 -11.18 -6.09 11.34
N GLY A 240 -10.91 -5.91 12.63
CA GLY A 240 -11.92 -5.78 13.67
C GLY A 240 -12.49 -4.36 13.74
N SER A 241 -13.36 -4.13 14.73
CA SER A 241 -13.98 -2.83 15.01
C SER A 241 -13.51 -2.32 16.38
N PRO A 242 -13.24 -1.00 16.55
CA PRO A 242 -13.22 0.05 15.52
C PRO A 242 -12.10 -0.11 14.48
N ALA A 243 -12.43 0.24 13.23
CA ALA A 243 -11.58 0.05 12.06
C ALA A 243 -10.94 1.33 11.49
N GLY A 244 -11.10 2.48 12.16
CA GLY A 244 -10.63 3.77 11.66
C GLY A 244 -11.08 4.07 10.21
N ASP A 245 -10.17 4.65 9.43
CA ASP A 245 -10.30 4.79 7.97
C ASP A 245 -9.65 3.58 7.24
N GLY A 246 -9.95 2.38 7.74
CA GLY A 246 -9.64 1.10 7.11
C GLY A 246 -8.18 0.94 6.67
N VAL A 247 -7.98 0.80 5.35
CA VAL A 247 -6.67 0.58 4.73
C VAL A 247 -6.38 1.68 3.71
N HIS A 248 -5.25 2.36 3.83
CA HIS A 248 -4.79 3.33 2.83
C HIS A 248 -3.78 2.69 1.88
N CYS A 249 -3.95 2.92 0.59
CA CYS A 249 -2.94 2.63 -0.42
C CYS A 249 -2.33 3.93 -0.94
N GLU A 250 -1.09 4.20 -0.55
CA GLU A 250 -0.35 5.43 -0.90
C GLU A 250 0.23 5.39 -2.33
N GLY A 251 0.16 4.23 -2.99
CA GLY A 251 0.49 4.00 -4.39
C GLY A 251 -0.37 2.89 -4.99
N THR A 252 0.15 2.16 -5.99
CA THR A 252 -0.44 0.86 -6.33
C THR A 252 -0.24 -0.10 -5.16
N CYS A 253 -1.23 -0.92 -4.84
CA CYS A 253 -1.14 -1.86 -3.74
C CYS A 253 -1.88 -3.16 -4.06
N THR A 254 -1.62 -4.21 -3.29
CA THR A 254 -2.44 -5.43 -3.31
C THR A 254 -3.06 -5.66 -1.94
N ILE A 255 -4.37 -5.82 -1.92
CA ILE A 255 -5.15 -6.25 -0.76
C ILE A 255 -5.67 -7.64 -1.10
N ARG A 256 -5.19 -8.68 -0.41
CA ARG A 256 -5.49 -10.07 -0.76
C ARG A 256 -6.05 -10.82 0.43
N ASN A 257 -7.25 -11.39 0.30
CA ASN A 257 -7.88 -12.16 1.37
C ASN A 257 -7.93 -11.36 2.70
N VAL A 258 -8.40 -10.11 2.61
CA VAL A 258 -8.59 -9.22 3.77
C VAL A 258 -10.09 -9.11 4.06
N TRP A 259 -10.44 -9.15 5.35
CA TRP A 259 -11.81 -9.28 5.81
C TRP A 259 -12.18 -8.20 6.83
N TRP A 260 -13.12 -7.30 6.52
CA TRP A 260 -13.57 -6.24 7.44
C TRP A 260 -14.84 -6.66 8.16
N ASN A 261 -14.73 -6.92 9.46
CA ASN A 261 -15.88 -7.32 10.29
C ASN A 261 -16.92 -6.21 10.42
N ASP A 262 -16.47 -4.97 10.30
CA ASP A 262 -17.25 -3.74 10.38
C ASP A 262 -16.45 -2.68 9.60
N ILE A 263 -17.07 -2.06 8.61
CA ILE A 263 -16.42 -0.98 7.86
C ILE A 263 -16.46 0.26 8.74
N GLY A 264 -15.32 0.93 8.92
CA GLY A 264 -15.24 2.22 9.59
C GLY A 264 -15.80 3.32 8.69
N GLU A 265 -15.00 4.34 8.39
CA GLU A 265 -15.37 5.33 7.36
C GLU A 265 -15.39 4.67 5.97
N ASP A 266 -14.23 4.17 5.52
CA ASP A 266 -14.08 3.33 4.33
C ASP A 266 -13.40 1.99 4.68
N ALA A 267 -13.58 0.96 3.83
CA ALA A 267 -12.82 -0.29 4.00
C ALA A 267 -11.40 -0.10 3.49
N ALA A 268 -11.25 0.49 2.30
CA ALA A 268 -9.95 0.92 1.81
C ALA A 268 -10.03 2.16 0.90
N THR A 269 -8.99 2.99 1.01
CA THR A 269 -8.86 4.27 0.31
C THR A 269 -7.60 4.27 -0.56
N PHE A 270 -7.78 4.36 -1.87
CA PHE A 270 -6.71 4.37 -2.88
C PHE A 270 -6.29 5.81 -3.20
N LYS A 271 -5.08 6.19 -2.76
CA LYS A 271 -4.59 7.58 -2.78
C LYS A 271 -3.48 7.82 -3.80
N GLY A 272 -2.84 6.77 -4.28
CA GLY A 272 -1.72 6.84 -5.22
C GLY A 272 -1.99 7.66 -6.49
N THR A 273 -1.06 8.53 -6.86
CA THR A 273 -1.16 9.40 -8.06
C THR A 273 -0.17 9.01 -9.17
N GLY A 274 0.54 7.89 -9.02
CA GLY A 274 1.51 7.37 -9.99
C GLY A 274 0.91 6.60 -11.17
N GLY A 275 -0.42 6.47 -11.23
CA GLY A 275 -1.14 5.62 -12.16
C GLY A 275 -1.01 4.13 -11.80
N GLY A 276 -1.19 3.26 -12.80
CA GLY A 276 -1.13 1.81 -12.62
C GLY A 276 -2.42 1.18 -12.08
N THR A 277 -2.29 0.00 -11.47
CA THR A 277 -3.44 -0.77 -10.97
C THR A 277 -3.19 -1.22 -9.53
N SER A 278 -4.12 -0.90 -8.63
CA SER A 278 -4.26 -1.52 -7.31
C SER A 278 -5.21 -2.71 -7.39
N TYR A 279 -4.97 -3.74 -6.59
CA TYR A 279 -5.70 -4.99 -6.63
C TYR A 279 -6.38 -5.29 -5.29
N VAL A 280 -7.66 -5.64 -5.35
CA VAL A 280 -8.40 -6.28 -4.26
C VAL A 280 -8.74 -7.69 -4.74
N ILE A 281 -8.20 -8.71 -4.08
CA ILE A 281 -8.27 -10.11 -4.52
C ILE A 281 -8.80 -10.99 -3.39
N GLY A 282 -10.00 -11.52 -3.54
CA GLY A 282 -10.66 -12.28 -2.48
C GLY A 282 -11.06 -11.40 -1.31
N GLY A 283 -11.41 -12.02 -0.18
CA GLY A 283 -11.78 -11.30 1.03
C GLY A 283 -13.24 -10.86 1.07
N GLY A 284 -13.57 -10.06 2.07
CA GLY A 284 -14.91 -9.49 2.15
C GLY A 284 -15.07 -8.40 3.19
N ALA A 285 -16.16 -7.64 3.12
CA ALA A 285 -16.47 -6.60 4.08
C ALA A 285 -17.97 -6.56 4.39
N ARG A 286 -18.32 -5.99 5.54
CA ARG A 286 -19.71 -5.83 5.95
C ARG A 286 -19.92 -4.61 6.83
N SER A 287 -21.17 -4.21 6.99
CA SER A 287 -21.60 -3.12 7.88
C SER A 287 -21.00 -1.77 7.51
N GLY A 288 -20.97 -1.43 6.22
CA GLY A 288 -20.61 -0.09 5.74
C GLY A 288 -21.81 0.84 5.72
N SER A 289 -21.56 2.14 5.93
CA SER A 289 -22.60 3.17 5.88
C SER A 289 -22.70 3.85 4.52
N ASP A 290 -21.58 4.10 3.83
CA ASP A 290 -21.57 4.78 2.53
C ASP A 290 -20.78 4.02 1.46
N LYS A 291 -19.45 3.97 1.57
CA LYS A 291 -18.58 3.45 0.50
C LYS A 291 -17.57 2.46 1.05
N THR A 292 -17.44 1.33 0.38
CA THR A 292 -16.47 0.28 0.75
C THR A 292 -15.08 0.64 0.23
N PHE A 293 -14.99 0.98 -1.05
CA PHE A 293 -13.73 1.35 -1.69
C PHE A 293 -13.77 2.77 -2.25
N GLN A 294 -12.96 3.64 -1.65
CA GLN A 294 -12.81 5.02 -2.09
C GLN A 294 -11.56 5.19 -2.96
N HIS A 295 -11.70 5.83 -4.11
CA HIS A 295 -10.58 6.07 -5.02
C HIS A 295 -10.34 7.58 -5.18
N ASN A 296 -9.34 8.08 -4.45
CA ASN A 296 -8.94 9.48 -4.42
C ASN A 296 -7.82 9.78 -5.44
N GLY A 297 -6.92 8.82 -5.65
CA GLY A 297 -5.78 8.89 -6.57
C GLY A 297 -6.16 8.75 -8.06
N ASN A 298 -5.21 8.34 -8.90
CA ASN A 298 -5.44 8.05 -10.32
C ASN A 298 -5.13 6.58 -10.64
N GLY A 299 -5.44 6.16 -11.87
CA GLY A 299 -5.17 4.80 -12.33
C GLY A 299 -6.38 3.88 -12.20
N THR A 300 -6.16 2.62 -11.85
CA THR A 300 -7.19 1.57 -11.85
C THR A 300 -7.26 0.85 -10.50
N VAL A 301 -8.48 0.56 -10.03
CA VAL A 301 -8.71 -0.40 -8.95
C VAL A 301 -9.34 -1.65 -9.55
N SER A 302 -8.70 -2.81 -9.37
CA SER A 302 -9.19 -4.11 -9.84
C SER A 302 -9.69 -4.93 -8.65
N ILE A 303 -10.99 -5.17 -8.60
CA ILE A 303 -11.68 -5.88 -7.51
C ILE A 303 -12.15 -7.23 -8.05
N SER A 304 -11.65 -8.32 -7.47
CA SER A 304 -12.09 -9.65 -7.86
C SER A 304 -12.21 -10.64 -6.72
N GLY A 305 -13.19 -11.54 -6.83
CA GLY A 305 -13.43 -12.57 -5.81
C GLY A 305 -13.90 -12.03 -4.46
N PHE A 306 -14.40 -10.79 -4.40
CA PHE A 306 -14.76 -10.11 -3.16
C PHE A 306 -16.22 -10.38 -2.75
N TYR A 307 -16.45 -10.49 -1.45
CA TYR A 307 -17.80 -10.53 -0.86
C TYR A 307 -18.11 -9.24 -0.10
N LEU A 308 -19.26 -8.61 -0.37
CA LEU A 308 -19.72 -7.45 0.38
C LEU A 308 -21.12 -7.71 0.94
N SER A 309 -21.38 -7.33 2.19
CA SER A 309 -22.71 -7.41 2.80
C SER A 309 -23.08 -6.17 3.60
N GLY A 310 -24.06 -5.38 3.14
CA GLY A 310 -24.52 -4.19 3.85
C GLY A 310 -23.54 -3.02 3.69
N SER A 311 -23.66 -2.27 2.60
CA SER A 311 -22.91 -1.02 2.35
C SER A 311 -23.56 -0.25 1.21
N GLY A 312 -23.53 1.08 1.24
CA GLY A 312 -24.11 1.88 0.16
C GLY A 312 -23.48 1.58 -1.20
N LYS A 313 -22.14 1.60 -1.31
CA LYS A 313 -21.42 1.48 -2.58
C LYS A 313 -20.22 0.55 -2.45
N LEU A 314 -20.03 -0.38 -3.38
CA LEU A 314 -18.79 -1.15 -3.45
C LEU A 314 -17.60 -0.25 -3.81
N TYR A 315 -17.73 0.58 -4.85
CA TYR A 315 -16.64 1.45 -5.32
C TYR A 315 -17.14 2.87 -5.66
N ARG A 316 -16.39 3.89 -5.24
CA ARG A 316 -16.62 5.29 -5.62
C ARG A 316 -15.32 5.97 -6.06
N ALA A 317 -15.31 6.49 -7.29
CA ALA A 317 -14.29 7.43 -7.74
C ALA A 317 -14.55 8.82 -7.12
N CYS A 318 -13.61 9.42 -6.40
CA CYS A 318 -13.85 10.67 -5.70
C CYS A 318 -14.36 11.77 -6.64
N GLY A 319 -15.55 12.32 -6.37
CA GLY A 319 -16.23 13.27 -7.27
C GLY A 319 -15.96 14.75 -6.99
N ASN A 320 -15.49 15.09 -5.80
CA ASN A 320 -15.27 16.46 -5.32
C ASN A 320 -13.94 16.60 -4.54
N CYS A 321 -12.96 15.75 -4.85
CA CYS A 321 -11.62 15.86 -4.28
C CYS A 321 -10.93 17.17 -4.68
N SER A 322 -9.92 17.57 -3.90
CA SER A 322 -9.09 18.75 -4.20
C SER A 322 -8.40 18.66 -5.58
N SER A 323 -8.14 17.45 -6.05
CA SER A 323 -7.60 17.17 -7.37
C SER A 323 -8.54 16.27 -8.16
N SER A 324 -8.73 16.62 -9.43
CA SER A 324 -9.50 15.84 -10.39
C SER A 324 -8.57 14.89 -11.13
N TYR A 325 -8.91 13.60 -11.14
CA TYR A 325 -8.16 12.56 -11.85
C TYR A 325 -9.10 11.72 -12.69
N GLN A 326 -8.56 11.18 -13.77
CA GLN A 326 -9.17 10.04 -14.44
C GLN A 326 -8.91 8.77 -13.63
N ARG A 327 -9.98 8.05 -13.32
CA ARG A 327 -9.98 6.85 -12.48
C ARG A 327 -10.75 5.72 -13.15
N ASN A 328 -10.23 4.52 -13.03
CA ASN A 328 -10.87 3.34 -13.59
C ASN A 328 -11.13 2.28 -12.52
N VAL A 329 -12.16 1.48 -12.73
CA VAL A 329 -12.45 0.30 -11.91
C VAL A 329 -12.71 -0.91 -12.78
N LYS A 330 -12.19 -2.06 -12.36
CA LYS A 330 -12.52 -3.37 -12.91
C LYS A 330 -13.13 -4.20 -11.79
N VAL A 331 -14.36 -4.64 -11.95
CA VAL A 331 -15.09 -5.47 -10.97
C VAL A 331 -15.38 -6.81 -11.63
N ASP A 332 -14.94 -7.89 -11.01
CA ASP A 332 -15.04 -9.21 -11.62
C ASP A 332 -15.24 -10.33 -10.60
N ASN A 333 -16.23 -11.20 -10.78
CA ASN A 333 -16.50 -12.33 -9.87
C ASN A 333 -16.71 -11.87 -8.42
N VAL A 334 -17.69 -11.00 -8.17
CA VAL A 334 -18.02 -10.51 -6.82
C VAL A 334 -19.43 -10.93 -6.42
N LEU A 335 -19.63 -11.14 -5.12
CA LEU A 335 -20.94 -11.36 -4.52
C LEU A 335 -21.25 -10.17 -3.62
N LEU A 336 -22.32 -9.43 -3.94
CA LEU A 336 -22.70 -8.23 -3.23
C LEU A 336 -24.11 -8.41 -2.70
N ASN A 337 -24.22 -8.36 -1.38
CA ASN A 337 -25.45 -8.52 -0.64
C ASN A 337 -25.84 -7.20 0.01
N ASP A 338 -27.11 -6.82 -0.11
CA ASP A 338 -27.65 -5.61 0.54
C ASP A 338 -26.80 -4.35 0.27
N ILE A 339 -26.73 -3.94 -1.01
CA ILE A 339 -26.01 -2.74 -1.44
C ILE A 339 -26.86 -1.85 -2.36
N ASP A 340 -26.55 -0.55 -2.40
CA ASP A 340 -27.25 0.40 -3.28
C ASP A 340 -26.56 0.58 -4.64
N MET A 341 -25.23 0.42 -4.71
CA MET A 341 -24.46 0.67 -5.93
C MET A 341 -23.19 -0.18 -6.06
N VAL A 342 -22.91 -0.70 -7.26
CA VAL A 342 -21.66 -1.43 -7.54
C VAL A 342 -20.50 -0.46 -7.80
N ALA A 343 -20.67 0.49 -8.74
CA ALA A 343 -19.62 1.47 -9.03
C ALA A 343 -20.19 2.86 -9.36
N GLY A 344 -19.63 3.91 -8.76
CA GLY A 344 -19.89 5.31 -9.10
C GLY A 344 -18.67 5.99 -9.74
N ILE A 345 -18.77 6.40 -11.01
CA ILE A 345 -17.68 6.98 -11.82
C ILE A 345 -17.98 8.39 -12.32
N ASN A 346 -16.95 9.21 -12.55
CA ASN A 346 -17.09 10.59 -13.05
C ASN A 346 -16.77 10.67 -14.55
N THR A 347 -17.80 10.68 -15.39
CA THR A 347 -17.63 10.48 -16.84
C THR A 347 -16.95 11.67 -17.54
N ASN A 348 -17.13 12.88 -17.02
CA ASN A 348 -16.49 14.10 -17.52
C ASN A 348 -14.97 14.13 -17.33
N TRP A 349 -14.42 13.27 -16.47
CA TRP A 349 -12.97 13.11 -16.30
C TRP A 349 -12.42 11.87 -17.01
N GLY A 350 -13.28 11.18 -17.79
CA GLY A 350 -12.88 10.00 -18.55
C GLY A 350 -12.86 8.70 -17.75
N ASP A 351 -13.47 8.68 -16.56
CA ASP A 351 -13.50 7.49 -15.72
C ASP A 351 -14.18 6.31 -16.45
N THR A 352 -13.68 5.09 -16.26
CA THR A 352 -14.33 3.88 -16.79
C THR A 352 -14.56 2.83 -15.71
N ALA A 353 -15.68 2.11 -15.82
CA ALA A 353 -16.00 0.93 -15.04
C ALA A 353 -16.16 -0.26 -16.01
N THR A 354 -15.37 -1.31 -15.81
CA THR A 354 -15.57 -2.61 -16.45
C THR A 354 -16.09 -3.57 -15.41
N ILE A 355 -17.30 -4.11 -15.62
CA ILE A 355 -17.99 -4.91 -14.61
C ILE A 355 -18.42 -6.23 -15.25
N THR A 356 -17.94 -7.35 -14.72
CA THR A 356 -18.23 -8.70 -15.20
C THR A 356 -18.55 -9.63 -14.04
N ARG A 357 -19.42 -10.62 -14.25
CA ARG A 357 -19.67 -11.71 -13.29
C ARG A 357 -20.00 -11.22 -11.86
N VAL A 358 -20.94 -10.29 -11.74
CA VAL A 358 -21.45 -9.80 -10.44
C VAL A 358 -22.68 -10.58 -10.05
N THR A 359 -22.74 -11.07 -8.81
CA THR A 359 -23.97 -11.58 -8.21
C THR A 359 -24.48 -10.57 -7.18
N LEU A 360 -25.73 -10.13 -7.36
CA LEU A 360 -26.45 -9.25 -6.44
C LEU A 360 -27.50 -10.06 -5.68
N THR A 361 -27.46 -10.04 -4.35
CA THR A 361 -28.48 -10.63 -3.47
C THR A 361 -29.09 -9.55 -2.61
N ASN A 362 -30.40 -9.58 -2.37
CA ASN A 362 -31.10 -8.54 -1.60
C ASN A 362 -30.80 -7.10 -2.08
N SER A 363 -30.49 -6.95 -3.37
CA SER A 363 -29.98 -5.72 -3.99
C SER A 363 -30.63 -5.51 -5.35
N SER A 364 -31.93 -5.82 -5.47
CA SER A 364 -32.64 -5.85 -6.76
C SER A 364 -32.70 -4.47 -7.42
N SER A 365 -32.71 -3.39 -6.63
CA SER A 365 -32.69 -2.00 -7.07
C SER A 365 -31.28 -1.39 -7.18
N ALA A 366 -30.23 -2.16 -6.94
CA ALA A 366 -28.87 -1.62 -6.94
C ALA A 366 -28.47 -1.09 -8.32
N VAL A 367 -27.90 0.11 -8.33
CA VAL A 367 -27.31 0.72 -9.51
C VAL A 367 -25.97 0.06 -9.80
N VAL A 368 -25.80 -0.52 -10.98
CA VAL A 368 -24.59 -1.25 -11.34
C VAL A 368 -23.47 -0.28 -11.72
N CYS A 369 -23.71 0.64 -12.64
CA CYS A 369 -22.74 1.64 -13.03
C CYS A 369 -23.35 3.04 -12.98
N GLY A 370 -23.20 3.71 -11.85
CA GLY A 370 -23.67 5.08 -11.66
C GLY A 370 -22.72 6.09 -12.30
N GLN A 371 -23.25 6.93 -13.20
CA GLN A 371 -22.49 7.98 -13.87
C GLN A 371 -22.70 9.31 -13.16
N TYR A 372 -21.60 10.03 -12.93
CA TYR A 372 -21.61 11.34 -12.27
C TYR A 372 -20.86 12.37 -13.10
N LYS A 373 -21.21 13.63 -12.90
CA LYS A 373 -20.38 14.77 -13.26
C LYS A 373 -19.55 15.16 -12.05
N GLY A 374 -18.26 14.82 -12.06
CA GLY A 374 -17.28 15.25 -11.07
C GLY A 374 -17.06 16.76 -11.13
N VAL A 375 -16.74 17.35 -9.98
CA VAL A 375 -16.63 18.80 -9.76
C VAL A 375 -15.38 19.11 -8.90
N PRO A 376 -14.88 20.35 -8.90
CA PRO A 376 -13.86 20.77 -7.93
C PRO A 376 -14.37 20.67 -6.48
N LYS A 377 -13.44 20.63 -5.52
CA LYS A 377 -13.76 20.64 -4.09
C LYS A 377 -14.65 21.83 -3.72
N GLY A 378 -15.65 21.58 -2.86
CA GLY A 378 -16.62 22.57 -2.40
C GLY A 378 -17.93 22.59 -3.21
N SER A 379 -18.11 21.67 -4.14
CA SER A 379 -19.37 21.44 -4.85
C SER A 379 -19.73 19.96 -4.81
N GLU A 380 -21.03 19.65 -4.96
CA GLU A 380 -21.50 18.27 -4.98
C GLU A 380 -21.55 17.69 -6.41
N PRO A 381 -21.01 16.49 -6.62
CA PRO A 381 -21.10 15.81 -7.92
C PRO A 381 -22.56 15.55 -8.30
N THR A 382 -22.91 15.80 -9.55
CA THR A 382 -24.27 15.57 -10.04
C THR A 382 -24.41 14.15 -10.59
N TYR A 383 -25.42 13.41 -10.14
CA TYR A 383 -25.76 12.12 -10.72
C TYR A 383 -26.38 12.29 -12.11
N LEU A 384 -25.89 11.53 -13.10
CA LEU A 384 -26.29 11.59 -14.50
C LEU A 384 -27.14 10.39 -14.93
N GLY A 385 -27.36 9.44 -14.02
CA GLY A 385 -28.08 8.20 -14.29
C GLY A 385 -27.17 6.98 -14.39
N GLU A 386 -27.80 5.81 -14.51
CA GLU A 386 -27.12 4.53 -14.66
C GLU A 386 -26.66 4.33 -16.11
N GLY A 387 -25.46 3.82 -16.31
CA GLY A 387 -24.89 3.51 -17.62
C GLY A 387 -24.81 2.00 -17.90
N TRP A 388 -25.10 1.64 -19.15
CA TRP A 388 -24.99 0.27 -19.66
C TRP A 388 -24.38 0.29 -21.06
N ASN A 389 -23.44 -0.63 -21.32
CA ASN A 389 -22.81 -0.83 -22.62
C ASN A 389 -22.41 0.48 -23.35
N ASN A 390 -21.72 1.37 -22.63
CA ASN A 390 -21.25 2.64 -23.18
C ASN A 390 -19.74 2.82 -22.94
N SER A 391 -19.17 3.95 -23.38
CA SER A 391 -17.73 4.22 -23.31
C SER A 391 -17.16 4.17 -21.89
N ASN A 392 -17.95 4.58 -20.90
CA ASN A 392 -17.54 4.69 -19.50
C ASN A 392 -17.99 3.46 -18.71
N CYS A 393 -19.24 3.03 -18.86
CA CYS A 393 -19.84 1.85 -18.24
C CYS A 393 -19.80 0.65 -19.19
N LYS A 394 -18.72 -0.12 -19.11
CA LYS A 394 -18.47 -1.34 -19.90
C LYS A 394 -19.04 -2.54 -19.15
N VAL A 395 -20.37 -2.66 -19.21
CA VAL A 395 -21.16 -3.70 -18.55
C VAL A 395 -22.43 -4.00 -19.33
N THR A 396 -22.81 -5.27 -19.39
CA THR A 396 -24.06 -5.75 -20.00
C THR A 396 -24.95 -6.41 -18.96
N GLN A 397 -26.24 -6.59 -19.27
CA GLN A 397 -27.15 -7.27 -18.32
C GLN A 397 -26.73 -8.72 -18.04
N SER A 398 -26.10 -9.41 -19.00
CA SER A 398 -25.57 -10.76 -18.82
C SER A 398 -24.40 -10.85 -17.85
N ASP A 399 -23.73 -9.73 -17.56
CA ASP A 399 -22.66 -9.67 -16.56
C ASP A 399 -23.19 -9.70 -15.12
N ILE A 400 -24.52 -9.50 -14.94
CA ILE A 400 -25.15 -9.33 -13.64
C ILE A 400 -26.17 -10.43 -13.40
N THR A 401 -25.97 -11.20 -12.33
CA THR A 401 -26.95 -12.15 -11.80
C THR A 401 -27.64 -11.54 -10.59
N ARG A 402 -28.95 -11.32 -10.67
CA ARG A 402 -29.77 -10.88 -9.53
C ARG A 402 -30.49 -12.09 -8.91
N LYS A 403 -30.40 -12.24 -7.60
CA LYS A 403 -30.98 -13.36 -6.83
C LYS A 403 -31.90 -12.86 -5.72
#